data_AF-A0A7S1BKD4-F1
#
_entry.id   AF-A0A7S1BKD4-F1
#
_cell.length_a   1.000
_cell.length_b   1.000
_cell.length_c   1.000
_cell.angle_alpha   90.00
_cell.angle_beta   90.00
_cell.angle_gamma   90.00
#
_symmetry.space_group_name_H-M   'P 1'
#
loop_
_entity.id
_entity.type
_entity.pdbx_description
1 polymer ?
#
loop_
_entity_poly.entity_id
_entity_poly.type
_entity_poly.pdbx_seq_one_letter_code
_entity_poly.pdbx_strand_id
1 'polypeptide(L)'
;FYKNIGKSNFRNLDSAFQQKVKLLQQLNFSFEDDKWEKKFVELQEFMQKHGHCKVQQGHPLYNWIRTLKYDYSLMKKGEPSRMDATKYLRLTNLGLELEIVERLSWDQRFEQLRQFKNIHSHVNVPLSNPSLGGFVSHLRSAYKHFMNGQKAQGLNEEKIRKLTELGFVFQAGKSPVVDRSTIKTWEERFQDLLKFKERHGHTRVPQLYKDDRQLGSWVHQQRRGYKAMKKGQKSARSGMTTERALKLAEVGFLFDCSHDRWARAVLKSPSGSDCESN
;
A
#
# COMPACT_ATOMS: atom_id res chain seq x y z
N PHE A 1 -20.69 -15.83 -26.37
CA PHE A 1 -21.75 -15.52 -27.35
C PHE A 1 -22.70 -14.50 -26.72
N TYR A 2 -22.26 -13.26 -26.58
CA TYR A 2 -22.52 -12.17 -27.51
C TYR A 2 -24.01 -11.89 -27.76
N LYS A 3 -24.37 -10.65 -27.38
CA LYS A 3 -25.27 -9.72 -28.05
C LYS A 3 -26.78 -9.94 -27.93
N ASN A 4 -27.43 -8.79 -27.70
CA ASN A 4 -28.83 -8.50 -27.96
C ASN A 4 -29.86 -9.12 -27.03
N ILE A 5 -30.02 -8.51 -25.85
CA ILE A 5 -31.38 -8.17 -25.42
C ILE A 5 -31.44 -6.65 -25.47
N GLY A 6 -31.87 -6.18 -26.64
CA GLY A 6 -32.12 -4.78 -26.91
C GLY A 6 -33.23 -4.22 -26.03
N LYS A 7 -33.07 -2.94 -25.74
CA LYS A 7 -34.10 -1.92 -25.53
C LYS A 7 -35.53 -2.34 -25.89
N SER A 8 -36.24 -3.03 -25.00
CA SER A 8 -37.70 -3.09 -24.97
C SER A 8 -38.15 -3.88 -23.75
N ASN A 9 -38.61 -3.17 -22.71
CA ASN A 9 -39.65 -3.59 -21.72
C ASN A 9 -39.50 -2.93 -20.33
N PHE A 10 -39.22 -1.62 -20.28
CA PHE A 10 -39.38 -0.84 -19.04
C PHE A 10 -40.54 0.16 -19.14
N ARG A 11 -41.60 -0.17 -19.90
CA ARG A 11 -42.88 0.56 -19.89
C ARG A 11 -43.97 -0.09 -19.04
N ASN A 12 -43.67 -1.20 -18.38
CA ASN A 12 -44.48 -1.75 -17.30
C ASN A 12 -43.54 -2.04 -16.13
N LEU A 13 -43.45 -1.10 -15.18
CA LEU A 13 -43.13 -1.45 -13.79
C LEU A 13 -44.29 -2.33 -13.32
N ASP A 14 -44.05 -3.62 -13.53
CA ASP A 14 -45.02 -4.67 -13.82
C ASP A 14 -45.99 -4.92 -12.67
N SER A 15 -47.24 -5.24 -13.01
CA SER A 15 -48.35 -5.55 -12.10
C SER A 15 -47.94 -6.52 -10.97
N ALA A 16 -47.00 -7.42 -11.26
CA ALA A 16 -46.38 -8.35 -10.33
C ALA A 16 -45.64 -7.68 -9.15
N PHE A 17 -45.02 -6.52 -9.35
CA PHE A 17 -44.37 -5.74 -8.28
C PHE A 17 -45.42 -5.11 -7.36
N GLN A 18 -46.48 -4.54 -7.92
CA GLN A 18 -47.58 -3.99 -7.13
C GLN A 18 -48.37 -5.07 -6.38
N GLN A 19 -48.53 -6.26 -6.97
CA GLN A 19 -49.12 -7.43 -6.30
C GLN A 19 -48.24 -7.94 -5.17
N LYS A 20 -46.91 -7.97 -5.32
CA LYS A 20 -46.00 -8.31 -4.23
C LYS A 20 -46.06 -7.30 -3.09
N VAL A 21 -46.16 -6.00 -3.39
CA VAL A 21 -46.33 -4.95 -2.36
C VAL A 21 -47.66 -5.12 -1.60
N LYS A 22 -48.77 -5.40 -2.30
CA LYS A 22 -50.06 -5.73 -1.65
C LYS A 22 -49.99 -6.96 -0.77
N LEU A 23 -49.27 -8.01 -1.19
CA LEU A 23 -49.08 -9.23 -0.41
C LEU A 23 -48.30 -8.96 0.89
N LEU A 24 -47.27 -8.10 0.82
CA LEU A 24 -46.49 -7.70 2.00
C LEU A 24 -47.31 -6.84 2.97
N GLN A 25 -48.22 -5.99 2.47
CA GLN A 25 -49.16 -5.22 3.29
C GLN A 25 -50.19 -6.12 4.00
N GLN A 26 -50.66 -7.19 3.34
CA GLN A 26 -51.59 -8.17 3.93
C GLN A 26 -50.97 -9.02 5.06
N LEU A 27 -49.64 -9.13 5.10
CA LEU A 27 -48.92 -9.87 6.14
C LEU A 27 -48.64 -9.05 7.42
N ASN A 28 -49.31 -7.91 7.59
CA ASN A 28 -49.14 -7.00 8.72
C ASN A 28 -47.68 -6.58 8.93
N PHE A 29 -46.95 -6.37 7.82
CA PHE A 29 -45.57 -5.90 7.84
C PHE A 29 -45.59 -4.43 8.27
N SER A 30 -45.11 -4.16 9.49
CA SER A 30 -45.04 -2.81 10.05
C SER A 30 -44.16 -1.92 9.16
N PHE A 31 -44.70 -0.80 8.68
CA PHE A 31 -43.94 0.27 8.03
C PHE A 31 -43.12 1.02 9.09
N GLU A 32 -42.22 0.33 9.78
CA GLU A 32 -41.16 0.96 10.54
C GLU A 32 -40.14 1.51 9.55
N ASP A 33 -40.40 2.75 9.16
CA ASP A 33 -39.48 3.89 9.03
C ASP A 33 -39.85 4.67 7.75
N ASP A 34 -40.85 5.56 7.86
CA ASP A 34 -41.29 6.51 6.81
C ASP A 34 -40.12 7.20 6.10
N LYS A 35 -38.99 7.37 6.79
CA LYS A 35 -37.77 7.97 6.25
C LYS A 35 -37.04 7.04 5.28
N TRP A 36 -37.03 5.74 5.52
CA TRP A 36 -36.41 4.76 4.63
C TRP A 36 -37.21 4.65 3.33
N GLU A 37 -38.53 4.52 3.42
CA GLU A 37 -39.38 4.36 2.23
C GLU A 37 -39.29 5.59 1.32
N LYS A 38 -39.34 6.80 1.89
CA LYS A 38 -39.12 8.06 1.13
C LYS A 38 -37.78 8.05 0.39
N LYS A 39 -36.70 7.65 1.05
CA LYS A 39 -35.36 7.58 0.43
C LYS A 39 -35.24 6.49 -0.63
N PHE A 40 -35.94 5.38 -0.44
CA PHE A 40 -36.01 4.32 -1.44
C PHE A 40 -36.72 4.78 -2.70
N VAL A 41 -37.86 5.47 -2.58
CA VAL A 41 -38.58 6.07 -3.71
C VAL A 41 -37.70 7.10 -4.42
N GLU A 42 -37.04 8.01 -3.70
CA GLU A 42 -36.08 8.96 -4.29
C GLU A 42 -34.96 8.24 -5.09
N LEU A 43 -34.47 7.09 -4.61
CA LEU A 43 -33.48 6.28 -5.34
C LEU A 43 -34.08 5.61 -6.57
N GLN A 44 -35.33 5.16 -6.52
CA GLN A 44 -36.03 4.64 -7.71
C GLN A 44 -36.18 5.71 -8.79
N GLU A 45 -36.57 6.92 -8.42
CA GLU A 45 -36.64 8.06 -9.33
C GLU A 45 -35.27 8.40 -9.92
N PHE A 46 -34.22 8.39 -9.10
CA PHE A 46 -32.85 8.58 -9.57
C PHE A 46 -32.45 7.50 -10.58
N MET A 47 -32.75 6.23 -10.30
CA MET A 47 -32.50 5.11 -11.20
C MET A 47 -33.26 5.26 -12.52
N GLN A 48 -34.53 5.67 -12.48
CA GLN A 48 -35.33 5.92 -13.68
C GLN A 48 -34.73 7.05 -14.54
N LYS A 49 -34.25 8.12 -13.91
CA LYS A 49 -33.68 9.28 -14.59
C LYS A 49 -32.29 9.02 -15.18
N HIS A 50 -31.44 8.27 -14.47
CA HIS A 50 -30.02 8.13 -14.81
C HIS A 50 -29.64 6.73 -15.34
N GLY A 51 -30.54 5.74 -15.24
CA GLY A 51 -30.30 4.36 -15.66
C GLY A 51 -29.30 3.60 -14.77
N HIS A 52 -28.87 4.18 -13.65
CA HIS A 52 -27.97 3.55 -12.68
C HIS A 52 -28.18 4.10 -11.27
N CYS A 53 -27.78 3.32 -10.24
CA CYS A 53 -27.80 3.76 -8.84
C CYS A 53 -26.46 4.40 -8.36
N LYS A 54 -25.55 4.76 -9.27
CA LYS A 54 -24.26 5.39 -8.95
C LYS A 54 -24.40 6.87 -8.62
N VAL A 55 -24.74 7.16 -7.37
CA VAL A 55 -24.90 8.53 -6.85
C VAL A 55 -23.54 9.15 -6.48
N GLN A 56 -23.27 10.36 -6.99
CA GLN A 56 -22.02 11.09 -6.75
C GLN A 56 -22.02 11.87 -5.41
N GLN A 57 -20.83 12.21 -4.93
CA GLN A 57 -20.67 13.04 -3.73
C GLN A 57 -21.35 14.41 -3.93
N GLY A 58 -22.13 14.85 -2.93
CA GLY A 58 -22.90 16.10 -2.97
C GLY A 58 -24.40 15.92 -3.24
N HIS A 59 -24.82 14.77 -3.76
CA HIS A 59 -26.25 14.48 -3.93
C HIS A 59 -26.91 14.08 -2.59
N PRO A 60 -28.18 14.45 -2.32
CA PRO A 60 -28.87 14.09 -1.07
C PRO A 60 -28.86 12.59 -0.73
N LEU A 61 -28.97 11.73 -1.73
CA LEU A 61 -28.93 10.26 -1.57
C LEU A 61 -27.54 9.69 -1.23
N TYR A 62 -26.45 10.45 -1.44
CA TYR A 62 -25.09 9.93 -1.25
C TYR A 62 -24.83 9.47 0.19
N ASN A 63 -25.22 10.29 1.17
CA ASN A 63 -25.05 9.97 2.58
C ASN A 63 -25.95 8.82 3.04
N TRP A 64 -27.14 8.71 2.46
CA TRP A 64 -28.06 7.60 2.75
C TRP A 64 -27.49 6.27 2.22
N ILE A 65 -27.00 6.22 0.98
CA ILE A 65 -26.33 5.02 0.44
C ILE A 65 -25.11 4.62 1.28
N ARG A 66 -24.34 5.59 1.79
CA ARG A 66 -23.23 5.32 2.71
C ARG A 66 -23.69 4.66 4.01
N THR A 67 -24.86 5.03 4.51
CA THR A 67 -25.49 4.42 5.69
C THR A 67 -25.94 2.99 5.37
N LEU A 68 -26.58 2.76 4.21
CA LEU A 68 -26.96 1.41 3.76
C LEU A 68 -25.75 0.47 3.65
N LYS A 69 -24.62 0.95 3.11
CA LYS A 69 -23.38 0.16 3.05
C LYS A 69 -22.85 -0.21 4.44
N TYR A 70 -22.98 0.68 5.41
CA TYR A 70 -22.59 0.41 6.80
C TYR A 70 -23.53 -0.60 7.45
N ASP A 71 -24.84 -0.39 7.36
CA ASP A 71 -25.83 -1.32 7.91
C ASP A 71 -25.71 -2.72 7.30
N TYR A 72 -25.43 -2.80 5.98
CA TYR A 72 -25.13 -4.06 5.31
C TYR A 72 -23.85 -4.73 5.84
N SER A 73 -22.81 -3.94 6.17
CA SER A 73 -21.58 -4.48 6.77
C SER A 73 -21.81 -5.04 8.19
N LEU A 74 -22.69 -4.43 8.98
CA LEU A 74 -23.08 -4.94 10.30
C LEU A 74 -23.88 -6.24 10.16
N MET A 75 -24.85 -6.28 9.25
CA MET A 75 -25.64 -7.48 8.94
C MET A 75 -24.76 -8.66 8.54
N LYS A 76 -23.70 -8.41 7.74
CA LYS A 76 -22.74 -9.45 7.35
C LYS A 76 -21.90 -9.99 8.51
N LYS A 77 -21.66 -9.18 9.54
CA LYS A 77 -20.92 -9.57 10.76
C LYS A 77 -21.81 -10.23 11.81
N GLY A 78 -23.13 -10.29 11.58
CA GLY A 78 -24.10 -10.77 12.57
C GLY A 78 -24.35 -9.78 13.71
N GLU A 79 -23.96 -8.51 13.54
CA GLU A 79 -24.23 -7.44 14.50
C GLU A 79 -25.63 -6.85 14.27
N PRO A 80 -26.28 -6.29 15.32
CA PRO A 80 -27.55 -5.60 15.17
C PRO A 80 -27.50 -4.51 14.10
N SER A 81 -28.41 -4.57 13.14
CA SER A 81 -28.44 -3.67 11.99
C SER A 81 -29.86 -3.25 11.66
N ARG A 82 -30.02 -2.05 11.07
CA ARG A 82 -31.28 -1.60 10.46
C ARG A 82 -31.54 -2.24 9.10
N MET A 83 -30.52 -2.88 8.53
CA MET A 83 -30.63 -3.66 7.31
C MET A 83 -31.22 -5.03 7.64
N ASP A 84 -32.31 -5.37 6.99
CA ASP A 84 -32.95 -6.68 7.01
C ASP A 84 -32.93 -7.31 5.61
N ALA A 85 -33.31 -8.59 5.53
CA ALA A 85 -33.33 -9.33 4.26
C ALA A 85 -34.25 -8.69 3.21
N THR A 86 -35.37 -8.09 3.64
CA THR A 86 -36.35 -7.44 2.75
C THR A 86 -35.77 -6.17 2.14
N LYS A 87 -35.15 -5.29 2.94
CA LYS A 87 -34.49 -4.06 2.47
C LYS A 87 -33.33 -4.39 1.54
N TYR A 88 -32.51 -5.37 1.89
CA TYR A 88 -31.41 -5.84 1.04
C TYR A 88 -31.93 -6.28 -0.34
N LEU A 89 -32.97 -7.14 -0.37
CA LEU A 89 -33.55 -7.64 -1.61
C LEU A 89 -34.14 -6.51 -2.47
N ARG A 90 -34.81 -5.53 -1.85
CA ARG A 90 -35.34 -4.36 -2.56
C ARG A 90 -34.25 -3.53 -3.23
N LEU A 91 -33.12 -3.32 -2.54
CA LEU A 91 -31.99 -2.54 -3.07
C LEU A 91 -31.26 -3.29 -4.19
N THR A 92 -31.04 -4.60 -4.04
CA THR A 92 -30.42 -5.42 -5.10
C THR A 92 -31.29 -5.52 -6.34
N ASN A 93 -32.61 -5.67 -6.16
CA ASN A 93 -33.56 -5.70 -7.29
C ASN A 93 -33.62 -4.38 -8.06
N LEU A 94 -33.32 -3.25 -7.40
CA LEU A 94 -33.21 -1.94 -8.04
C LEU A 94 -31.88 -1.77 -8.80
N GLY A 95 -30.93 -2.68 -8.63
CA GLY A 95 -29.59 -2.60 -9.21
C GLY A 95 -28.59 -1.78 -8.38
N LEU A 96 -28.85 -1.58 -7.07
CA LEU A 96 -27.86 -1.00 -6.17
C LEU A 96 -26.93 -2.10 -5.63
N GLU A 97 -25.71 -2.14 -6.14
CA GLU A 97 -24.66 -3.01 -5.62
C GLU A 97 -24.07 -2.43 -4.32
N LEU A 98 -24.40 -3.05 -3.19
CA LEU A 98 -23.82 -2.74 -1.88
C LEU A 98 -22.46 -3.43 -1.71
N GLU A 99 -21.45 -2.97 -2.46
CA GLU A 99 -20.07 -3.42 -2.26
C GLU A 99 -19.55 -2.94 -0.89
N ILE A 100 -19.16 -3.89 -0.03
CA ILE A 100 -18.47 -3.59 1.23
C ILE A 100 -16.98 -3.46 0.91
N VAL A 101 -16.50 -2.22 0.88
CA VAL A 101 -15.06 -1.98 0.97
C VAL A 101 -14.69 -2.10 2.44
N GLU A 102 -14.10 -3.23 2.84
CA GLU A 102 -13.55 -3.38 4.19
C GLU A 102 -12.54 -2.26 4.43
N ARG A 103 -12.82 -1.43 5.44
CA ARG A 103 -11.88 -0.40 5.87
C ARG A 103 -10.73 -1.09 6.57
N LEU A 104 -9.56 -1.07 5.94
CA LEU A 104 -8.35 -1.59 6.55
C LEU A 104 -8.10 -0.93 7.92
N SER A 105 -7.80 -1.75 8.91
CA SER A 105 -7.42 -1.32 10.26
C SER A 105 -6.07 -0.58 10.23
N TRP A 106 -5.71 0.07 11.34
CA TRP A 106 -4.40 0.72 11.45
C TRP A 106 -3.26 -0.29 11.25
N ASP A 107 -3.35 -1.48 11.85
CA ASP A 107 -2.30 -2.51 11.74
C ASP A 107 -2.14 -3.00 10.30
N GLN A 108 -3.26 -3.22 9.59
CA GLN A 108 -3.23 -3.59 8.17
C GLN A 108 -2.59 -2.49 7.30
N ARG A 109 -2.92 -1.22 7.56
CA ARG A 109 -2.31 -0.07 6.86
C ARG A 109 -0.82 0.08 7.17
N PHE A 110 -0.43 -0.18 8.42
CA PHE A 110 0.95 -0.11 8.86
C PHE A 110 1.79 -1.24 8.24
N GLU A 111 1.25 -2.44 8.13
CA GLU A 111 1.91 -3.55 7.45
C GLU A 111 2.10 -3.29 5.95
N GLN A 112 1.11 -2.72 5.27
CA GLN A 112 1.28 -2.26 3.88
C GLN A 112 2.43 -1.25 3.75
N LEU A 113 2.62 -0.36 4.73
CA LEU A 113 3.71 0.61 4.74
C LEU A 113 5.08 -0.08 4.98
N ARG A 114 5.14 -1.12 5.81
CA ARG A 114 6.34 -1.97 5.99
C ARG A 114 6.70 -2.69 4.68
N GLN A 115 5.73 -3.26 4.01
CA GLN A 115 5.93 -3.91 2.70
C GLN A 115 6.44 -2.90 1.66
N PHE A 116 5.87 -1.71 1.63
CA PHE A 116 6.35 -0.62 0.78
C PHE A 116 7.82 -0.28 1.07
N LYS A 117 8.20 -0.18 2.36
CA LYS A 117 9.60 0.00 2.78
C LYS A 117 10.50 -1.12 2.27
N ASN A 118 10.07 -2.37 2.36
CA ASN A 118 10.87 -3.52 1.94
C ASN A 118 11.13 -3.53 0.42
N ILE A 119 10.14 -3.09 -0.37
CA ILE A 119 10.24 -3.01 -1.83
C ILE A 119 11.08 -1.80 -2.24
N HIS A 120 10.78 -0.61 -1.72
CA HIS A 120 11.35 0.66 -2.18
C HIS A 120 12.55 1.14 -1.36
N SER A 121 12.91 0.44 -0.27
CA SER A 121 13.94 0.83 0.69
C SER A 121 13.71 2.17 1.39
N HIS A 122 12.49 2.73 1.28
CA HIS A 122 12.06 3.97 1.91
C HIS A 122 10.54 3.97 2.13
N VAL A 123 10.05 4.85 2.99
CA VAL A 123 8.62 5.02 3.28
C VAL A 123 8.01 6.32 2.72
N ASN A 124 8.72 6.96 1.79
CA ASN A 124 8.21 8.11 1.04
C ASN A 124 7.22 7.65 -0.03
N VAL A 125 5.98 7.42 0.38
CA VAL A 125 4.89 7.04 -0.51
C VAL A 125 4.39 8.28 -1.28
N PRO A 126 4.34 8.23 -2.63
CA PRO A 126 3.74 9.29 -3.44
C PRO A 126 2.23 9.40 -3.22
N LEU A 127 1.67 10.62 -3.35
CA LEU A 127 0.22 10.83 -3.25
C LEU A 127 -0.56 10.04 -4.31
N SER A 128 0.03 9.83 -5.49
CA SER A 128 -0.53 9.05 -6.59
C SER A 128 -0.57 7.54 -6.31
N ASN A 129 0.02 7.05 -5.22
CA ASN A 129 -0.09 5.63 -4.87
C ASN A 129 -1.55 5.29 -4.49
N PRO A 130 -2.23 4.39 -5.23
CA PRO A 130 -3.65 4.14 -5.05
C PRO A 130 -4.01 3.49 -3.71
N SER A 131 -3.07 2.77 -3.09
CA SER A 131 -3.31 2.10 -1.82
C SER A 131 -2.98 3.00 -0.62
N LEU A 132 -1.75 3.53 -0.58
CA LEU A 132 -1.17 4.19 0.60
C LEU A 132 -1.13 5.73 0.50
N GLY A 133 -1.29 6.33 -0.68
CA GLY A 133 -1.11 7.77 -0.88
C GLY A 133 -2.06 8.61 -0.01
N GLY A 134 -3.36 8.28 -0.05
CA GLY A 134 -4.36 8.93 0.79
C GLY A 134 -4.15 8.70 2.29
N PHE A 135 -3.72 7.50 2.69
CA PHE A 135 -3.43 7.18 4.09
C PHE A 135 -2.26 8.00 4.63
N VAL A 136 -1.14 8.05 3.90
CA VAL A 136 0.06 8.82 4.25
C VAL A 136 -0.23 10.32 4.29
N SER A 137 -1.06 10.83 3.37
CA SER A 137 -1.51 12.23 3.40
C SER A 137 -2.28 12.57 4.68
N HIS A 138 -3.24 11.72 5.08
CA HIS A 138 -3.97 11.88 6.33
C HIS A 138 -3.05 11.80 7.55
N LEU A 139 -2.07 10.89 7.57
CA LEU A 139 -1.09 10.81 8.67
C LEU A 139 -0.30 12.11 8.84
N ARG A 140 0.15 12.74 7.75
CA ARG A 140 0.88 14.01 7.81
C ARG A 140 -0.01 15.15 8.32
N SER A 141 -1.28 15.19 7.90
CA SER A 141 -2.25 16.18 8.38
C SER A 141 -2.58 15.98 9.88
N ALA A 142 -2.87 14.74 10.29
CA ALA A 142 -3.13 14.40 11.68
C ALA A 142 -1.94 14.72 12.58
N TYR A 143 -0.71 14.48 12.12
CA TYR A 143 0.50 14.85 12.86
C TYR A 143 0.66 16.37 13.00
N LYS A 144 0.32 17.15 11.97
CA LYS A 144 0.31 18.62 12.07
C LYS A 144 -0.66 19.09 13.15
N HIS A 145 -1.86 18.51 13.19
CA HIS A 145 -2.83 18.81 14.25
C HIS A 145 -2.31 18.43 15.63
N PHE A 146 -1.70 17.24 15.78
CA PHE A 146 -1.08 16.79 17.02
C PHE A 146 -0.02 17.78 17.54
N MET A 147 0.89 18.22 16.66
CA MET A 147 1.94 19.18 17.01
C MET A 147 1.39 20.57 17.40
N ASN A 148 0.23 20.94 16.88
CA ASN A 148 -0.44 22.19 17.20
C ASN A 148 -1.36 22.10 18.43
N GLY A 149 -1.33 20.98 19.17
CA GLY A 149 -2.21 20.75 20.33
C GLY A 149 -3.68 20.53 19.97
N GLN A 150 -3.98 20.26 18.69
CA GLN A 150 -5.33 20.00 18.19
C GLN A 150 -5.63 18.50 18.20
N LYS A 151 -6.93 18.17 18.19
CA LYS A 151 -7.39 16.77 18.16
C LYS A 151 -6.92 16.05 16.90
N ALA A 152 -5.92 15.17 17.05
CA ALA A 152 -5.42 14.33 15.96
C ALA A 152 -6.22 13.03 15.87
N GLN A 153 -7.24 13.00 15.02
CA GLN A 153 -8.11 11.84 14.89
C GLN A 153 -7.33 10.60 14.42
N GLY A 154 -7.31 9.55 15.24
CA GLY A 154 -6.74 8.25 14.88
C GLY A 154 -5.21 8.15 14.96
N LEU A 155 -4.51 9.22 15.35
CA LEU A 155 -3.06 9.26 15.56
C LEU A 155 -2.76 9.55 17.03
N ASN A 156 -2.04 8.64 17.69
CA ASN A 156 -1.60 8.77 19.08
C ASN A 156 -0.06 8.63 19.15
N GLU A 157 0.50 8.85 20.33
CA GLU A 157 1.95 8.80 20.56
C GLU A 157 2.58 7.45 20.18
N GLU A 158 1.92 6.33 20.50
CA GLU A 158 2.39 5.00 20.14
C GLU A 158 2.48 4.80 18.62
N LYS A 159 1.46 5.25 17.87
CA LYS A 159 1.45 5.19 16.40
C LYS A 159 2.52 6.10 15.80
N ILE A 160 2.73 7.28 16.39
CA ILE A 160 3.81 8.20 15.98
C ILE A 160 5.16 7.53 16.19
N ARG A 161 5.38 6.86 17.33
CA ARG A 161 6.60 6.11 17.63
C ARG A 161 6.84 5.00 16.61
N LYS A 162 5.84 4.13 16.36
CA LYS A 162 5.94 3.04 15.37
C LYS A 162 6.27 3.54 13.96
N LEU A 163 5.66 4.66 13.53
CA LEU A 163 5.95 5.30 12.24
C LEU A 163 7.36 5.91 12.20
N THR A 164 7.78 6.53 13.30
CA THR A 164 9.12 7.12 13.46
C THR A 164 10.22 6.05 13.39
N GLU A 165 10.07 4.94 14.11
CA GLU A 165 10.95 3.76 14.06
C GLU A 165 11.00 3.15 12.65
N LEU A 166 9.88 3.19 11.92
CA LEU A 166 9.84 2.76 10.53
C LEU A 166 10.63 3.71 9.59
N GLY A 167 10.99 4.91 10.05
CA GLY A 167 11.68 5.95 9.28
C GLY A 167 10.73 6.86 8.51
N PHE A 168 9.47 6.96 8.94
CA PHE A 168 8.45 7.78 8.28
C PHE A 168 8.66 9.26 8.56
N VAL A 169 8.69 10.05 7.48
CA VAL A 169 8.87 11.49 7.54
C VAL A 169 7.51 12.18 7.52
N PHE A 170 7.11 12.73 8.67
CA PHE A 170 5.84 13.44 8.82
C PHE A 170 5.83 14.84 8.18
N GLN A 171 6.97 15.54 8.19
CA GLN A 171 7.11 16.88 7.63
C GLN A 171 8.27 16.91 6.64
N ALA A 172 8.03 17.37 5.40
CA ALA A 172 9.06 17.46 4.38
C ALA A 172 10.24 18.31 4.87
N GLY A 173 11.47 17.84 4.62
CA GLY A 173 12.70 18.51 5.08
C GLY A 173 13.05 18.31 6.55
N LYS A 174 12.18 17.71 7.36
CA LYS A 174 12.51 17.31 8.73
C LYS A 174 12.73 15.80 8.77
N SER A 175 13.92 15.36 9.16
CA SER A 175 14.08 13.95 9.53
C SER A 175 13.29 13.71 10.82
N PRO A 176 12.53 12.60 10.93
CA PRO A 176 12.02 12.16 12.22
C PRO A 176 13.17 12.15 13.24
N VAL A 177 12.87 12.45 14.50
CA VAL A 177 13.80 12.20 15.60
C VAL A 177 13.86 10.68 15.79
N VAL A 178 14.55 10.02 14.87
CA VAL A 178 14.93 8.62 15.02
C VAL A 178 16.08 8.63 16.02
N ASP A 179 16.01 7.79 17.04
CA ASP A 179 17.17 7.56 17.89
C ASP A 179 18.32 7.10 17.00
N ARG A 180 19.30 8.00 16.82
CA ARG A 180 20.46 7.75 15.96
C ARG A 180 21.30 6.58 16.49
N SER A 181 21.13 6.18 17.75
CA SER A 181 21.76 4.98 18.33
C SER A 181 21.37 3.70 17.58
N THR A 182 20.19 3.66 16.97
CA THR A 182 19.69 2.49 16.22
C THR A 182 20.25 2.39 14.80
N ILE A 183 20.88 3.45 14.30
CA ILE A 183 21.48 3.48 12.97
C ILE A 183 22.91 2.96 13.10
N LYS A 184 23.15 1.74 12.60
CA LYS A 184 24.50 1.19 12.52
C LYS A 184 25.47 2.18 11.86
N THR A 185 26.57 2.43 12.54
CA THR A 185 27.73 3.17 12.07
C THR A 185 28.37 2.50 10.85
N TRP A 186 29.27 3.21 10.17
CA TRP A 186 30.02 2.63 9.06
C TRP A 186 30.82 1.39 9.48
N GLU A 187 31.41 1.41 10.68
CA GLU A 187 32.22 0.30 11.19
C GLU A 187 31.35 -0.94 11.47
N GLU A 188 30.18 -0.77 12.09
CA GLU A 188 29.26 -1.90 12.29
C GLU A 188 28.76 -2.52 10.98
N ARG A 189 28.56 -1.69 9.93
CA ARG A 189 28.21 -2.18 8.59
C ARG A 189 29.38 -2.86 7.89
N PHE A 190 30.60 -2.40 8.14
CA PHE A 190 31.80 -3.06 7.68
C PHE A 190 31.94 -4.45 8.33
N GLN A 191 31.63 -4.57 9.63
CA GLN A 191 31.57 -5.88 10.30
C GLN A 191 30.47 -6.79 9.71
N ASP A 192 29.29 -6.26 9.36
CA ASP A 192 28.25 -7.03 8.66
C ASP A 192 28.76 -7.54 7.28
N LEU A 193 29.54 -6.74 6.57
CA LEU A 193 30.17 -7.15 5.30
C LEU A 193 31.21 -8.26 5.52
N LEU A 194 32.01 -8.21 6.59
CA LEU A 194 32.97 -9.26 6.92
C LEU A 194 32.25 -10.58 7.21
N LYS A 195 31.17 -10.55 8.00
CA LYS A 195 30.32 -11.72 8.25
C LYS A 195 29.72 -12.27 6.96
N PHE A 196 29.31 -11.41 6.03
CA PHE A 196 28.84 -11.85 4.72
C PHE A 196 29.98 -12.53 3.92
N LYS A 197 31.19 -11.95 3.93
CA LYS A 197 32.36 -12.53 3.25
C LYS A 197 32.73 -13.89 3.84
N GLU A 198 32.71 -14.04 5.16
CA GLU A 198 32.96 -15.32 5.84
C GLU A 198 31.96 -16.40 5.40
N ARG A 199 30.68 -16.06 5.30
CA ARG A 199 29.62 -17.01 4.88
C ARG A 199 29.64 -17.36 3.40
N HIS A 200 29.94 -16.38 2.53
CA HIS A 200 29.79 -16.52 1.07
C HIS A 200 31.12 -16.57 0.32
N GLY A 201 32.26 -16.46 1.00
CA GLY A 201 33.61 -16.42 0.43
C GLY A 201 33.96 -15.15 -0.35
N HIS A 202 33.02 -14.20 -0.49
CA HIS A 202 33.19 -13.01 -1.31
C HIS A 202 32.45 -11.79 -0.77
N THR A 203 32.80 -10.59 -1.24
CA THR A 203 32.14 -9.32 -0.88
C THR A 203 31.06 -8.89 -1.88
N ARG A 204 30.64 -9.79 -2.80
CA ARG A 204 29.65 -9.51 -3.86
C ARG A 204 28.20 -9.53 -3.32
N VAL A 205 27.87 -8.61 -2.42
CA VAL A 205 26.50 -8.48 -1.90
C VAL A 205 25.57 -7.92 -3.00
N PRO A 206 24.45 -8.60 -3.34
CA PRO A 206 23.44 -8.05 -4.23
C PRO A 206 22.79 -6.79 -3.61
N GLN A 207 22.45 -5.79 -4.43
CA GLN A 207 21.75 -4.59 -3.92
C GLN A 207 20.43 -4.95 -3.23
N LEU A 208 19.75 -5.98 -3.74
CA LEU A 208 18.49 -6.49 -3.27
C LEU A 208 18.65 -7.75 -2.39
N TYR A 209 19.77 -7.86 -1.65
CA TYR A 209 20.07 -9.02 -0.81
C TYR A 209 18.92 -9.33 0.16
N LYS A 210 18.41 -10.56 0.11
CA LYS A 210 17.16 -10.95 0.79
C LYS A 210 17.32 -11.00 2.31
N ASP A 211 18.46 -11.50 2.79
CA ASP A 211 18.68 -11.73 4.22
C ASP A 211 19.00 -10.43 4.97
N ASP A 212 19.71 -9.50 4.31
CA ASP A 212 19.95 -8.14 4.83
C ASP A 212 19.92 -7.10 3.70
N ARG A 213 18.74 -6.53 3.47
CA ARG A 213 18.51 -5.47 2.48
C ARG A 213 19.30 -4.20 2.79
N GLN A 214 19.56 -3.94 4.07
CA GLN A 214 20.27 -2.74 4.50
C GLN A 214 21.76 -2.86 4.17
N LEU A 215 22.35 -4.05 4.35
CA LEU A 215 23.71 -4.36 3.90
C LEU A 215 23.84 -4.22 2.37
N GLY A 216 22.88 -4.77 1.60
CA GLY A 216 22.88 -4.64 0.14
C GLY A 216 22.84 -3.19 -0.35
N SER A 217 21.99 -2.35 0.28
CA SER A 217 21.94 -0.91 0.02
C SER A 217 23.24 -0.21 0.43
N TRP A 218 23.80 -0.53 1.59
CA TRP A 218 25.04 0.05 2.08
C TRP A 218 26.23 -0.25 1.16
N VAL A 219 26.38 -1.50 0.69
CA VAL A 219 27.41 -1.90 -0.28
C VAL A 219 27.27 -1.13 -1.59
N HIS A 220 26.04 -0.96 -2.10
CA HIS A 220 25.79 -0.15 -3.29
C HIS A 220 26.21 1.31 -3.10
N GLN A 221 25.94 1.89 -1.92
CA GLN A 221 26.38 3.24 -1.58
C GLN A 221 27.91 3.36 -1.53
N GLN A 222 28.62 2.36 -0.98
CA GLN A 222 30.10 2.36 -0.99
C GLN A 222 30.66 2.38 -2.41
N ARG A 223 30.11 1.57 -3.33
CA ARG A 223 30.53 1.55 -4.75
C ARG A 223 30.29 2.90 -5.44
N ARG A 224 29.12 3.50 -5.24
CA ARG A 224 28.81 4.84 -5.78
C ARG A 224 29.72 5.92 -5.19
N GLY A 225 29.98 5.84 -3.89
CA GLY A 225 30.87 6.74 -3.16
C GLY A 225 32.28 6.73 -3.70
N TYR A 226 32.87 5.54 -3.84
CA TYR A 226 34.20 5.37 -4.40
C TYR A 226 34.30 5.88 -5.86
N LYS A 227 33.28 5.60 -6.68
CA LYS A 227 33.23 6.12 -8.07
C LYS A 227 33.20 7.65 -8.12
N ALA A 228 32.46 8.30 -7.22
CA ALA A 228 32.43 9.76 -7.13
C ALA A 228 33.76 10.32 -6.62
N MET A 229 34.36 9.69 -5.59
CA MET A 229 35.68 10.05 -5.05
C MET A 229 36.76 9.99 -6.14
N LYS A 230 36.79 8.93 -6.96
CA LYS A 230 37.74 8.77 -8.07
C LYS A 230 37.58 9.85 -9.15
N LYS A 231 36.38 10.43 -9.29
CA LYS A 231 36.09 11.53 -10.22
C LYS A 231 36.36 12.93 -9.64
N GLY A 232 36.94 13.01 -8.44
CA GLY A 232 37.15 14.28 -7.73
C GLY A 232 35.86 14.92 -7.22
N GLN A 233 34.72 14.23 -7.28
CA GLN A 233 33.44 14.74 -6.82
C GLN A 233 33.32 14.51 -5.31
N LYS A 234 33.50 15.56 -4.51
CA LYS A 234 33.24 15.51 -3.07
C LYS A 234 31.74 15.36 -2.82
N SER A 235 31.31 14.15 -2.43
CA SER A 235 29.93 13.91 -2.00
C SER A 235 29.85 13.87 -0.48
N ALA A 236 29.36 14.96 0.13
CA ALA A 236 29.08 15.02 1.56
C ALA A 236 28.12 13.90 2.02
N ARG A 237 27.25 13.40 1.12
CA ARG A 237 26.31 12.31 1.39
C ARG A 237 26.94 10.92 1.43
N SER A 238 28.08 10.71 0.76
CA SER A 238 28.69 9.37 0.70
C SER A 238 29.54 9.05 1.91
N GLY A 239 30.14 10.07 2.55
CA GLY A 239 31.12 9.87 3.63
C GLY A 239 32.28 8.94 3.27
N MET A 240 32.58 8.74 1.98
CA MET A 240 33.69 7.89 1.53
C MET A 240 35.00 8.66 1.72
N THR A 241 35.89 8.11 2.55
CA THR A 241 37.23 8.62 2.80
C THR A 241 38.27 7.67 2.23
N THR A 242 39.50 8.15 2.04
CA THR A 242 40.63 7.31 1.62
C THR A 242 40.82 6.11 2.56
N GLU A 243 40.73 6.34 3.87
CA GLU A 243 40.83 5.28 4.89
C GLU A 243 39.74 4.20 4.74
N ARG A 244 38.48 4.59 4.55
CA ARG A 244 37.37 3.65 4.33
C ARG A 244 37.54 2.86 3.03
N ALA A 245 38.04 3.51 1.98
CA ALA A 245 38.35 2.85 0.73
C ALA A 245 39.48 1.82 0.88
N LEU A 246 40.53 2.15 1.65
CA LEU A 246 41.63 1.24 1.96
C LEU A 246 41.13 0.02 2.77
N LYS A 247 40.38 0.23 3.86
CA LYS A 247 39.79 -0.88 4.66
C LYS A 247 38.94 -1.82 3.80
N LEU A 248 38.15 -1.28 2.88
CA LEU A 248 37.36 -2.08 1.94
C LEU A 248 38.27 -2.83 0.95
N ALA A 249 39.30 -2.19 0.40
CA ALA A 249 40.24 -2.82 -0.51
C ALA A 249 41.00 -3.99 0.13
N GLU A 250 41.46 -3.82 1.38
CA GLU A 250 42.18 -4.85 2.16
C GLU A 250 41.37 -6.13 2.32
N VAL A 251 40.05 -6.02 2.45
CA VAL A 251 39.16 -7.19 2.58
C VAL A 251 38.74 -7.74 1.23
N GLY A 252 39.34 -7.30 0.12
CA GLY A 252 39.02 -7.73 -1.24
C GLY A 252 37.66 -7.22 -1.72
N PHE A 253 37.27 -6.01 -1.31
CA PHE A 253 36.01 -5.40 -1.75
C PHE A 253 36.08 -4.98 -3.22
N LEU A 254 35.13 -5.49 -4.01
CA LEU A 254 35.02 -5.13 -5.42
C LEU A 254 34.22 -3.84 -5.60
N PHE A 255 34.93 -2.74 -5.84
CA PHE A 255 34.35 -1.42 -6.08
C PHE A 255 33.69 -1.29 -7.47
N ASP A 256 34.21 -2.00 -8.46
CA ASP A 256 33.69 -2.01 -9.82
C ASP A 256 33.40 -3.45 -10.27
N CYS A 257 32.11 -3.76 -10.48
CA CYS A 257 31.68 -5.07 -10.97
C CYS A 257 31.64 -5.14 -12.50
N SER A 258 32.02 -4.06 -13.21
CA SER A 258 31.93 -3.99 -14.67
C SER A 258 33.00 -4.81 -15.39
N HIS A 259 34.20 -4.94 -14.81
CA HIS A 259 35.28 -5.80 -15.33
C HIS A 259 34.98 -7.30 -15.16
N ASP A 260 34.09 -7.66 -14.23
CA ASP A 260 33.73 -9.06 -13.95
C ASP A 260 32.76 -9.66 -14.99
N ARG A 261 32.23 -8.86 -15.93
CA ARG A 261 31.53 -9.42 -17.10
C ARG A 261 32.46 -10.25 -17.97
N TRP A 262 33.75 -9.92 -18.01
CA TRP A 262 34.75 -10.64 -18.78
C TRP A 262 35.23 -11.92 -18.04
N ALA A 263 35.41 -11.85 -16.72
CA ALA A 263 35.71 -13.04 -15.90
C ALA A 263 34.58 -14.09 -15.91
N ARG A 264 33.31 -13.67 -16.04
CA ARG A 264 32.18 -14.58 -16.27
C ARG A 264 32.23 -15.30 -17.61
N ALA A 265 32.86 -14.71 -18.63
CA ALA A 265 33.02 -15.33 -19.95
C ALA A 265 34.21 -16.30 -19.95
N VAL A 266 35.34 -15.91 -19.35
CA VAL A 266 36.55 -16.73 -19.31
C VAL A 266 36.38 -18.02 -18.50
N LEU A 267 35.59 -18.01 -17.42
CA LEU A 267 35.29 -19.23 -16.64
C LEU A 267 34.16 -20.09 -17.24
N LYS A 268 33.52 -19.67 -18.34
CA LYS A 268 32.45 -20.41 -19.02
C LYS A 268 32.82 -20.90 -20.43
N SER A 269 34.02 -20.62 -20.91
CA SER A 269 34.53 -21.18 -22.17
C SER A 269 35.30 -22.48 -21.87
N PRO A 270 34.84 -23.64 -22.34
CA PRO A 270 35.67 -24.83 -22.37
C PRO A 270 36.73 -24.61 -23.45
N SER A 271 37.98 -24.35 -23.06
CA SER A 271 39.11 -24.52 -23.96
C SER A 271 39.21 -26.00 -24.28
N GLY A 272 38.87 -26.37 -25.51
CA GLY A 272 39.07 -27.71 -26.02
C GLY A 272 40.55 -28.03 -26.29
N SER A 273 40.71 -29.24 -26.81
CA SER A 273 41.90 -29.86 -27.41
C SER A 273 42.95 -30.35 -26.39
N ASP A 274 43.53 -31.54 -26.45
CA ASP A 274 43.56 -32.59 -27.46
C ASP A 274 44.31 -33.82 -26.87
N CYS A 275 44.04 -35.00 -27.45
CA CYS A 275 44.98 -36.08 -27.80
C CYS A 275 46.09 -36.56 -26.82
N GLU A 276 46.07 -37.86 -26.47
CA GLU A 276 47.07 -38.89 -26.85
C GLU A 276 47.22 -40.03 -25.80
N SER A 277 46.99 -41.26 -26.30
CA SER A 277 47.78 -42.48 -26.13
C SER A 277 48.26 -42.93 -24.73
N ASN A 278 47.69 -44.03 -24.25
CA ASN A 278 48.40 -45.32 -24.07
C ASN A 278 47.41 -46.46 -23.85
#